data_AF-I0IEU0-F1
#
_entry.id   AF-I0IEU0-F1
#
_cell.length_a   1.000
_cell.length_b   1.000
_cell.length_c   1.000
_cell.angle_alpha   90.00
_cell.angle_beta   90.00
_cell.angle_gamma   90.00
#
_symmetry.space_group_name_H-M   'P 1'
#
loop_
_entity.id
_entity.type
_entity.pdbx_description
1 polymer ?
#
loop_
_entity_poly.entity_id
_entity_poly.type
_entity_poly.pdbx_seq_one_letter_code
_entity_poly.pdbx_strand_id
1 'polypeptide(L)'
;MRILGHGIDLVSIPRVAELLEAHPARFRERCFTPAEASYCDAGGRRGPERYAARFAAKEAAVKALGTGFRGGIAWTDLEVTRDAAGRPGLRLSGAAAAVARSRGLAEWWLSLSHTDEHAMASVIAGGGGPAGSGPAAMAADTIAPEASRSVSRGREQATEPTTETLR
;
A
#
# COMPACT_ATOMS: atom_id res chain seq x y z
N MET A 1 2.41 11.77 -18.14
CA MET A 1 1.27 11.09 -17.50
C MET A 1 0.85 9.91 -18.38
N ARG A 2 0.89 8.70 -17.85
CA ARG A 2 0.46 7.46 -18.51
C ARG A 2 -0.53 6.74 -17.60
N ILE A 3 -1.59 6.17 -18.19
CA ILE A 3 -2.49 5.27 -17.47
C ILE A 3 -1.81 3.91 -17.35
N LEU A 4 -1.69 3.41 -16.13
CA LEU A 4 -0.97 2.18 -15.81
C LEU A 4 -1.90 1.09 -15.25
N GLY A 5 -3.06 1.48 -14.73
CA GLY A 5 -4.07 0.56 -14.23
C GLY A 5 -5.48 1.12 -14.36
N HIS A 6 -6.44 0.22 -14.55
CA HIS A 6 -7.86 0.52 -14.49
C HIS A 6 -8.56 -0.60 -13.76
N GLY A 7 -9.56 -0.25 -12.96
CA GLY A 7 -10.41 -1.20 -12.27
C GLY A 7 -11.83 -0.67 -12.19
N ILE A 8 -12.78 -1.58 -12.32
CA ILE A 8 -14.21 -1.30 -12.21
C ILE A 8 -14.86 -2.39 -11.37
N ASP A 9 -15.83 -2.01 -10.54
CA ASP A 9 -16.58 -2.96 -9.74
C ASP A 9 -18.03 -2.50 -9.54
N LEU A 10 -18.95 -3.47 -9.42
CA LEU A 10 -20.38 -3.28 -9.21
C LEU A 10 -20.82 -4.16 -8.05
N VAL A 11 -21.47 -3.56 -7.06
CA VAL A 11 -21.85 -4.21 -5.80
C VAL A 11 -23.35 -4.06 -5.57
N SER A 12 -23.99 -5.16 -5.16
CA SER A 12 -25.39 -5.17 -4.72
C SER A 12 -25.53 -4.49 -3.36
N ILE A 13 -26.35 -3.44 -3.28
CA ILE A 13 -26.67 -2.72 -2.05
C ILE A 13 -27.46 -3.60 -1.08
N PRO A 14 -28.52 -4.34 -1.50
CA PRO A 14 -29.21 -5.29 -0.63
C PRO A 14 -28.26 -6.30 0.02
N ARG A 15 -27.30 -6.83 -0.75
CA ARG A 15 -26.33 -7.79 -0.22
C ARG A 15 -25.41 -7.17 0.84
N VAL A 16 -25.01 -5.92 0.65
CA VAL A 16 -24.22 -5.19 1.65
C VAL A 16 -25.05 -4.90 2.91
N ALA A 17 -26.33 -4.55 2.75
CA ALA A 17 -27.25 -4.37 3.88
C ALA A 17 -27.38 -5.67 4.70
N GLU A 18 -27.60 -6.80 4.05
CA GLU A 18 -27.65 -8.12 4.71
C GLU A 18 -26.36 -8.43 5.49
N LEU A 19 -25.19 -8.12 4.93
CA LEU A 19 -23.91 -8.34 5.61
C LEU A 19 -23.72 -7.41 6.83
N LEU A 20 -24.18 -6.17 6.74
CA LEU A 20 -24.16 -5.22 7.85
C LEU A 20 -25.10 -5.65 8.97
N GLU A 21 -26.24 -6.25 8.65
CA GLU A 21 -27.20 -6.77 9.64
C GLU A 21 -26.73 -8.08 10.27
N ALA A 22 -26.26 -9.03 9.46
CA ALA A 22 -25.82 -10.33 9.94
C ALA A 22 -24.52 -10.26 10.75
N HIS A 23 -23.58 -9.38 10.33
CA HIS A 23 -22.21 -9.34 10.86
C HIS A 23 -21.69 -7.90 11.05
N PRO A 24 -22.36 -7.06 11.85
CA PRO A 24 -22.13 -5.61 11.89
C PRO A 24 -20.66 -5.26 12.19
N ALA A 25 -20.13 -5.68 13.34
CA ALA A 25 -18.76 -5.33 13.74
C ALA A 25 -17.72 -5.96 12.79
N ARG A 26 -17.84 -7.27 12.54
CA ARG A 26 -16.86 -8.03 11.73
C ARG A 26 -16.75 -7.51 10.31
N PHE A 27 -17.88 -7.21 9.65
CA PHE A 27 -17.84 -6.69 8.29
C PHE A 27 -17.30 -5.26 8.25
N ARG A 28 -17.73 -4.41 9.20
CA ARG A 28 -17.28 -3.02 9.31
C ARG A 28 -15.77 -2.92 9.53
N GLU A 29 -15.28 -3.56 10.58
CA GLU A 29 -13.87 -3.48 11.00
C GLU A 29 -12.93 -4.16 10.01
N ARG A 30 -13.38 -5.23 9.36
CA ARG A 30 -12.55 -5.91 8.36
C ARG A 30 -12.42 -5.08 7.08
N CYS A 31 -13.51 -4.48 6.61
CA CYS A 31 -13.57 -3.93 5.26
C CYS A 31 -13.37 -2.41 5.21
N PHE A 32 -13.62 -1.68 6.30
CA PHE A 32 -13.67 -0.22 6.30
C PHE A 32 -12.76 0.36 7.37
N THR A 33 -12.12 1.48 7.04
CA THR A 33 -11.41 2.28 8.03
C THR A 33 -12.40 2.93 9.01
N PRO A 34 -11.96 3.34 10.21
CA PRO A 34 -12.83 4.06 11.14
C PRO A 34 -13.44 5.33 10.55
N ALA A 35 -12.69 6.05 9.71
CA ALA A 35 -13.16 7.25 9.03
C ALA A 35 -14.28 6.94 8.03
N GLU A 36 -14.14 5.87 7.23
CA GLU A 36 -15.17 5.44 6.29
C GLU A 36 -16.43 4.95 7.03
N ALA A 37 -16.27 4.14 8.07
CA ALA A 37 -17.39 3.64 8.86
C ALA A 37 -18.20 4.79 9.47
N SER A 38 -17.51 5.74 10.12
CA SER A 38 -18.13 6.94 10.68
C SER A 38 -18.92 7.74 9.62
N TYR A 39 -18.33 7.95 8.43
CA TYR A 39 -19.02 8.63 7.33
C TYR A 39 -20.26 7.86 6.85
N CYS A 40 -20.18 6.54 6.74
CA CYS A 40 -21.29 5.72 6.27
C CYS A 40 -22.43 5.70 7.28
N ASP A 41 -22.11 5.55 8.57
CA ASP A 41 -23.07 5.55 9.66
C ASP A 41 -23.80 6.90 9.81
N ALA A 42 -23.10 8.02 9.60
CA ALA A 42 -23.71 9.34 9.56
C ALA A 42 -24.75 9.50 8.43
N GLY A 43 -24.85 8.55 7.50
CA GLY A 43 -25.88 8.51 6.46
C GLY A 43 -27.24 8.00 6.91
N GLY A 44 -27.34 7.43 8.12
CA GLY A 44 -28.57 6.84 8.63
C GLY A 44 -29.14 5.79 7.67
N ARG A 45 -30.37 6.01 7.17
CA ARG A 45 -31.01 5.10 6.21
C ARG A 45 -30.24 4.92 4.90
N ARG A 46 -29.38 5.88 4.53
CA ARG A 46 -28.52 5.79 3.34
C ARG A 46 -27.17 5.12 3.61
N GLY A 47 -26.99 4.54 4.79
CA GLY A 47 -25.76 3.86 5.21
C GLY A 47 -25.36 2.72 4.28
N PRO A 48 -26.27 1.78 3.92
CA PRO A 48 -25.96 0.67 3.03
C PRO A 48 -25.41 1.10 1.66
N GLU A 49 -26.00 2.11 1.02
CA GLU A 49 -25.54 2.66 -0.27
C GLU A 49 -24.13 3.25 -0.13
N ARG A 50 -23.87 3.95 0.99
CA ARG A 50 -22.54 4.50 1.28
C ARG A 50 -21.53 3.37 1.44
N TYR A 51 -21.80 2.36 2.26
CA TYR A 51 -20.92 1.21 2.45
C TYR A 51 -20.67 0.47 1.13
N ALA A 52 -21.71 0.20 0.35
CA ALA A 52 -21.60 -0.48 -0.94
C ALA A 52 -20.70 0.28 -1.92
N ALA A 53 -20.84 1.61 -2.01
CA ALA A 53 -19.98 2.42 -2.87
C ALA A 53 -18.49 2.38 -2.46
N ARG A 54 -18.19 2.27 -1.15
CA ARG A 54 -16.80 2.14 -0.67
C ARG A 54 -16.28 0.74 -0.92
N PHE A 55 -17.12 -0.27 -0.74
CA PHE A 55 -16.76 -1.65 -1.06
C PHE A 55 -16.40 -1.79 -2.55
N ALA A 56 -17.24 -1.26 -3.44
CA ALA A 56 -16.97 -1.21 -4.88
C ALA A 56 -15.68 -0.44 -5.20
N ALA A 57 -15.44 0.70 -4.54
CA ALA A 57 -14.22 1.48 -4.74
C ALA A 57 -12.95 0.72 -4.37
N LYS A 58 -12.97 -0.04 -3.28
CA LYS A 58 -11.83 -0.83 -2.82
C LYS A 58 -11.56 -2.01 -3.75
N GLU A 59 -12.61 -2.71 -4.20
CA GLU A 59 -12.50 -3.75 -5.24
C GLU A 59 -11.94 -3.19 -6.56
N ALA A 60 -12.48 -2.05 -7.02
CA ALA A 60 -11.98 -1.37 -8.21
C ALA A 60 -10.50 -0.94 -8.04
N ALA A 61 -10.11 -0.46 -6.86
CA ALA A 61 -8.73 -0.08 -6.59
C ALA A 61 -7.76 -1.28 -6.58
N VAL A 62 -8.11 -2.43 -5.98
CA VAL A 62 -7.23 -3.62 -6.06
C VAL A 62 -7.14 -4.22 -7.47
N LYS A 63 -8.18 -4.04 -8.29
CA LYS A 63 -8.15 -4.40 -9.72
C LYS A 63 -7.20 -3.47 -10.48
N ALA A 64 -7.28 -2.16 -10.25
CA ALA A 64 -6.36 -1.18 -10.82
C ALA A 64 -4.91 -1.41 -10.34
N LEU A 65 -4.71 -1.85 -9.10
CA LEU A 65 -3.41 -2.29 -8.59
C LEU A 65 -2.89 -3.53 -9.31
N GLY A 66 -3.77 -4.40 -9.82
CA GLY A 66 -3.43 -5.64 -10.54
C GLY A 66 -2.95 -6.77 -9.62
N THR A 67 -3.45 -6.81 -8.37
CA THR A 67 -3.09 -7.85 -7.37
C THR A 67 -4.31 -8.60 -6.84
N GLY A 68 -5.49 -7.96 -6.83
CA GLY A 68 -6.59 -8.35 -5.93
C GLY A 68 -6.20 -8.17 -4.45
N PHE A 69 -7.05 -8.65 -3.54
CA PHE A 69 -6.75 -8.72 -2.09
C PHE A 69 -5.84 -9.92 -1.75
N ARG A 70 -4.64 -9.92 -2.34
CA ARG A 70 -3.59 -10.92 -2.12
C ARG A 70 -2.29 -10.23 -1.70
N GLY A 71 -1.32 -10.99 -1.21
CA GLY A 71 0.01 -10.46 -0.86
C GLY A 71 0.01 -9.52 0.36
N GLY A 72 -0.89 -9.75 1.32
CA GLY A 72 -0.98 -8.96 2.55
C GLY A 72 -1.75 -7.65 2.44
N ILE A 73 -2.35 -7.33 1.29
CA ILE A 73 -3.21 -6.15 1.13
C ILE A 73 -4.48 -6.34 1.95
N ALA A 74 -4.67 -5.49 2.96
CA ALA A 74 -5.90 -5.42 3.72
C ALA A 74 -6.92 -4.52 3.01
N TRP A 75 -8.21 -4.74 3.29
CA TRP A 75 -9.27 -3.83 2.83
C TRP A 75 -9.11 -2.41 3.38
N THR A 76 -8.58 -2.30 4.59
CA THR A 76 -8.30 -1.02 5.28
C THR A 76 -7.04 -0.33 4.77
N ASP A 77 -6.22 -0.99 3.93
CA ASP A 77 -5.12 -0.35 3.22
C ASP A 77 -5.62 0.58 2.10
N LEU A 78 -6.90 0.48 1.75
CA LEU A 78 -7.57 1.30 0.74
C LEU A 78 -8.67 2.10 1.42
N GLU A 79 -8.55 3.42 1.40
CA GLU A 79 -9.55 4.32 1.99
C GLU A 79 -10.12 5.26 0.94
N VAL A 80 -11.45 5.30 0.86
CA VAL A 80 -12.16 6.31 0.07
C VAL A 80 -12.26 7.60 0.87
N THR A 81 -11.64 8.65 0.36
CA THR A 81 -11.67 9.99 0.94
C THR A 81 -12.68 10.88 0.23
N ARG A 82 -12.99 12.04 0.83
CA ARG A 82 -13.71 13.12 0.16
C ARG A 82 -13.05 14.45 0.46
N ASP A 83 -13.01 15.33 -0.54
CA ASP A 83 -12.65 16.72 -0.34
C ASP A 83 -13.84 17.56 0.14
N ALA A 84 -13.61 18.86 0.39
CA ALA A 84 -14.65 19.80 0.84
C ALA A 84 -15.79 20.00 -0.20
N ALA A 85 -15.52 19.74 -1.49
CA ALA A 85 -16.53 19.77 -2.54
C ALA A 85 -17.28 18.43 -2.70
N GLY A 86 -16.95 17.42 -1.88
CA GLY A 86 -17.55 16.10 -1.89
C GLY A 86 -16.97 15.16 -2.95
N ARG A 87 -15.93 15.57 -3.70
CA ARG A 87 -15.26 14.74 -4.71
C ARG A 87 -14.60 13.54 -4.04
N PRO A 88 -14.86 12.31 -4.51
CA PRO A 88 -14.22 11.13 -3.94
C PRO A 88 -12.74 11.05 -4.35
N GLY A 89 -11.91 10.58 -3.42
CA GLY A 89 -10.50 10.27 -3.66
C GLY A 89 -10.13 8.91 -3.09
N LEU A 90 -8.89 8.48 -3.34
CA LEU A 90 -8.32 7.26 -2.78
C LEU A 90 -7.04 7.58 -2.01
N ARG A 91 -6.94 7.03 -0.80
CA ARG A 91 -5.70 6.99 -0.03
C ARG A 91 -5.29 5.53 0.14
N LEU A 92 -4.05 5.25 -0.22
CA LEU A 92 -3.42 3.93 -0.04
C LEU A 92 -2.49 3.98 1.18
N SER A 93 -2.51 2.93 1.99
CA SER A 93 -1.59 2.71 3.11
C SER A 93 -1.07 1.27 3.09
N GLY A 94 -0.27 0.90 4.08
CA GLY A 94 0.16 -0.49 4.28
C GLY A 94 0.77 -1.16 3.05
N ALA A 95 0.34 -2.40 2.80
CA ALA A 95 0.82 -3.21 1.69
C ALA A 95 0.36 -2.67 0.33
N ALA A 96 -0.86 -2.12 0.24
CA ALA A 96 -1.37 -1.52 -0.99
C ALA A 96 -0.47 -0.37 -1.48
N ALA A 97 -0.05 0.52 -0.56
CA ALA A 97 0.85 1.63 -0.90
C ALA A 97 2.23 1.15 -1.32
N ALA A 98 2.76 0.08 -0.71
CA ALA A 98 4.04 -0.51 -1.10
C ALA A 98 3.98 -1.08 -2.53
N VAL A 99 2.90 -1.78 -2.87
CA VAL A 99 2.66 -2.32 -4.22
C VAL A 99 2.48 -1.19 -5.24
N ALA A 100 1.72 -0.14 -4.91
CA ALA A 100 1.53 1.00 -5.80
C ALA A 100 2.88 1.64 -6.17
N ARG A 101 3.73 1.89 -5.17
CA ARG A 101 5.08 2.45 -5.37
C ARG A 101 5.95 1.56 -6.25
N SER A 102 5.99 0.25 -6.00
CA SER A 102 6.83 -0.67 -6.79
C SER A 102 6.37 -0.79 -8.25
N ARG A 103 5.09 -0.49 -8.53
CA ARG A 103 4.51 -0.45 -9.88
C ARG A 103 4.52 0.95 -10.52
N GLY A 104 5.07 1.96 -9.84
CA GLY A 104 5.11 3.33 -10.34
C GLY A 104 3.74 4.02 -10.41
N LEU A 105 2.75 3.53 -9.66
CA LEU A 105 1.41 4.14 -9.55
C LEU A 105 1.46 5.28 -8.54
N ALA A 106 1.30 6.51 -9.01
CA ALA A 106 1.41 7.72 -8.20
C ALA A 106 0.11 8.53 -8.12
N GLU A 107 -0.75 8.40 -9.12
CA GLU A 107 -1.99 9.18 -9.24
C GLU A 107 -3.21 8.26 -9.32
N TRP A 108 -4.30 8.65 -8.66
CA TRP A 108 -5.51 7.85 -8.55
C TRP A 108 -6.74 8.72 -8.80
N TRP A 109 -7.58 8.30 -9.75
CA TRP A 109 -8.87 8.92 -10.02
C TRP A 109 -9.97 7.94 -9.69
N LEU A 110 -10.91 8.38 -8.87
CA LEU A 110 -12.06 7.59 -8.45
C LEU A 110 -13.35 8.28 -8.91
N SER A 111 -14.24 7.49 -9.52
CA SER A 111 -15.62 7.88 -9.76
C SER A 111 -16.55 6.86 -9.12
N LEU A 112 -17.64 7.35 -8.54
CA LEU A 112 -18.65 6.56 -7.84
C LEU A 112 -20.03 6.88 -8.43
N SER A 113 -20.87 5.86 -8.59
CA SER A 113 -22.28 6.00 -8.94
C SER A 113 -23.09 4.96 -8.18
N HIS A 114 -24.36 5.22 -7.90
CA HIS A 114 -25.24 4.21 -7.34
C HIS A 114 -26.70 4.48 -7.69
N THR A 115 -27.50 3.42 -7.66
CA THR A 115 -28.95 3.43 -7.58
C THR A 115 -29.38 3.00 -6.18
N ASP A 116 -30.63 2.58 -6.01
CA ASP A 116 -31.09 1.94 -4.77
C ASP A 116 -30.66 0.47 -4.68
N GLU A 117 -30.31 -0.16 -5.80
CA GLU A 117 -30.00 -1.60 -5.86
C GLU A 117 -28.50 -1.88 -6.01
N HIS A 118 -27.77 -1.00 -6.70
CA HIS A 118 -26.37 -1.23 -7.04
C HIS A 118 -25.52 0.00 -6.81
N ALA A 119 -24.28 -0.21 -6.38
CA ALA A 119 -23.23 0.79 -6.34
C ALA A 119 -22.07 0.38 -7.25
N MET A 120 -21.52 1.33 -8.00
CA MET A 120 -20.41 1.14 -8.92
C MET A 120 -19.25 2.06 -8.54
N ALA A 121 -18.03 1.57 -8.75
CA ALA A 121 -16.84 2.40 -8.76
C ALA A 121 -15.97 2.13 -9.99
N SER A 122 -15.35 3.19 -10.51
CA SER A 122 -14.29 3.11 -11.52
C SER A 122 -13.05 3.82 -10.98
N VAL A 123 -11.90 3.15 -11.07
CA VAL A 123 -10.60 3.63 -10.60
C VAL A 123 -9.62 3.61 -11.75
N ILE A 124 -8.98 4.74 -12.02
CA ILE A 124 -7.84 4.85 -12.93
C ILE A 124 -6.60 5.14 -12.09
N ALA A 125 -5.54 4.37 -12.31
CA ALA A 125 -4.25 4.58 -11.69
C ALA A 125 -3.23 5.01 -12.76
N GLY A 126 -2.57 6.13 -12.51
CA GLY A 126 -1.60 6.74 -13.41
C GLY A 126 -0.18 6.78 -12.83
N GLY A 127 0.78 6.93 -13.72
CA GLY A 127 2.18 7.18 -13.39
C GLY A 127 2.99 7.66 -14.58
N GLY A 128 4.24 8.04 -14.33
CA GLY A 128 5.23 8.32 -15.36
C GLY A 128 5.23 9.75 -15.95
N GLY A 129 6.30 10.47 -15.64
CA GLY A 129 7.34 10.86 -16.60
C GLY A 129 8.66 10.11 -16.28
N PRO A 130 9.70 10.13 -17.14
CA PRO A 130 10.94 9.38 -16.89
C PRO A 130 11.63 9.85 -15.60
N ALA A 131 12.16 8.91 -14.81
CA ALA A 131 13.16 9.24 -13.80
C ALA A 131 14.43 9.67 -14.53
N GLY A 132 14.77 10.95 -14.45
CA GLY A 132 15.98 11.51 -15.05
C GLY A 132 16.34 12.87 -14.47
N SER A 133 16.62 12.95 -13.16
CA SER A 133 17.71 13.74 -12.56
C SER A 133 17.58 13.84 -11.02
N GLY A 134 18.30 12.97 -10.29
CA GLY A 134 18.85 13.28 -8.97
C GLY A 134 18.32 12.50 -7.75
N PRO A 135 19.21 11.96 -6.90
CA PRO A 135 20.36 11.14 -7.27
C PRO A 135 20.20 9.70 -6.76
N ALA A 136 20.66 8.75 -7.59
CA ALA A 136 21.23 7.53 -7.06
C ALA A 136 22.55 7.89 -6.35
N ALA A 137 22.56 7.91 -5.02
CA ALA A 137 23.77 7.80 -4.21
C ALA A 137 23.40 7.61 -2.73
N MET A 138 23.38 6.36 -2.28
CA MET A 138 24.10 5.94 -1.08
C MET A 138 24.49 4.47 -1.29
N ALA A 139 25.35 4.24 -2.28
CA ALA A 139 26.36 3.21 -2.16
C ALA A 139 27.46 3.81 -1.27
N ALA A 140 27.54 3.36 -0.01
CA ALA A 140 28.73 3.55 0.78
C ALA A 140 29.69 2.42 0.40
N ASP A 141 30.46 2.64 -0.66
CA ASP A 141 31.78 2.06 -0.81
C ASP A 141 32.58 2.87 -1.83
N THR A 142 33.58 3.59 -1.34
CA THR A 142 34.75 4.01 -2.14
C THR A 142 35.96 3.99 -1.22
N ILE A 143 36.98 3.32 -1.72
CA ILE A 143 38.21 2.88 -1.06
C ILE A 143 39.39 3.82 -1.41
N ALA A 144 40.30 4.01 -0.43
CA ALA A 144 41.77 4.29 -0.49
C ALA A 144 42.31 5.68 -0.92
N PRO A 145 43.63 6.03 -0.74
CA PRO A 145 44.78 5.29 -0.15
C PRO A 145 45.69 6.04 0.88
N GLU A 146 46.53 5.22 1.56
CA GLU A 146 47.93 5.37 2.06
C GLU A 146 48.52 6.70 2.60
N ALA A 147 49.17 6.63 3.78
CA ALA A 147 50.64 6.75 3.90
C ALA A 147 51.15 6.69 5.37
N SER A 148 51.91 5.64 5.65
CA SER A 148 53.15 5.57 6.43
C SER A 148 53.50 6.67 7.45
N ARG A 149 53.56 6.30 8.74
CA ARG A 149 54.58 6.78 9.68
C ARG A 149 55.09 5.64 10.57
N SER A 150 56.36 5.75 10.86
CA SER A 150 57.32 4.70 11.20
C SER A 150 57.66 4.63 12.70
N VAL A 151 58.09 3.43 13.13
CA VAL A 151 59.07 3.14 14.23
C VAL A 151 58.51 3.28 15.66
N SER A 152 58.54 2.23 16.50
CA SER A 152 59.77 1.73 17.14
C SER A 152 59.69 0.29 17.70
N ARG A 153 60.90 -0.25 17.95
CA ARG A 153 61.32 -1.63 18.25
C ARG A 153 60.93 -2.13 19.65
N GLY A 154 60.85 -3.45 19.80
CA GLY A 154 61.04 -4.12 21.10
C GLY A 154 61.01 -5.66 21.04
N ARG A 155 62.21 -6.27 21.00
CA ARG A 155 62.68 -7.59 21.50
C ARG A 155 61.77 -8.83 21.36
N GLU A 156 62.13 -9.86 20.59
CA GLU A 156 63.18 -10.89 20.86
C GLU A 156 62.77 -11.90 21.95
N GLN A 157 62.40 -13.13 21.54
CA GLN A 157 63.07 -14.38 21.95
C GLN A 157 62.46 -15.62 21.28
N ALA A 158 63.36 -16.51 20.87
CA ALA A 158 63.13 -17.81 20.24
C ALA A 158 62.83 -18.92 21.26
N THR A 159 62.10 -19.97 20.86
CA THR A 159 62.53 -21.39 20.82
C THR A 159 61.34 -22.31 20.49
N GLU A 160 61.55 -23.23 19.54
CA GLU A 160 60.69 -24.36 19.14
C GLU A 160 60.71 -25.51 20.21
N PRO A 161 60.34 -26.78 19.90
CA PRO A 161 59.04 -27.35 19.49
C PRO A 161 58.64 -28.54 20.41
N THR A 162 57.39 -29.04 20.36
CA THR A 162 56.99 -30.45 20.65
C THR A 162 55.46 -30.57 20.50
N THR A 163 54.90 -31.36 19.56
CA THR A 163 54.67 -32.82 19.54
C THR A 163 53.22 -33.18 19.93
N GLU A 164 52.57 -34.03 19.12
CA GLU A 164 51.43 -34.92 19.46
C GLU A 164 50.06 -34.26 19.78
N THR A 165 48.87 -34.83 19.54
CA THR A 165 48.38 -36.03 18.86
C THR A 165 46.83 -36.01 18.92
N LEU A 166 46.16 -36.61 17.93
CA LEU A 166 44.79 -37.19 17.94
C LEU A 166 43.65 -36.43 18.63
N ARG A 167 42.65 -35.99 17.83
CA ARG A 167 41.32 -36.62 17.70
C ARG A 167 40.48 -35.91 16.65
#